data_AF-A0A2N6NSB3-F1
#
_entry.id   AF-A0A2N6NSB3-F1
#
_cell.length_a   1.000
_cell.length_b   1.000
_cell.length_c   1.000
_cell.angle_alpha   90.00
_cell.angle_beta   90.00
_cell.angle_gamma   90.00
#
_symmetry.space_group_name_H-M   'P 1'
#
loop_
_entity.id
_entity.type
_entity.pdbx_description
1 polymer ?
#
loop_
_entity_poly.entity_id
_entity_poly.type
_entity_poly.pdbx_seq_one_letter_code
_entity_poly.pdbx_strand_id
1 'polypeptide(L)'
;MLTLSLLLGAAAGVNAFAGRELIEVNVTDGVHFCVDSCHYKGVLFSEKGHYCPIEEAVRVVDKDGSDSFYAPYQCAGEELPDGFTERQLHDGEKPLECATTTTEGCEVPAYLRGLKKKTIEWSEVVEELKKAKAQDAQSSPEKPSPALKEPVNCALEGSKAFQKCQKENKPTFSKCNEEGLKAVKACRQK
;
A
#
# COMPACT_ATOMS: atom_id res chain seq x y z
N MET A 1 37.38 28.66 -9.18
CA MET A 1 36.93 27.27 -8.98
C MET A 1 36.34 27.17 -7.59
N LEU A 2 35.03 26.96 -7.50
CA LEU A 2 34.27 26.50 -6.33
C LEU A 2 32.88 26.12 -6.86
N THR A 3 32.83 25.04 -7.66
CA THR A 3 31.60 24.42 -8.15
C THR A 3 31.36 23.17 -7.33
N LEU A 4 30.69 23.33 -6.19
CA LEU A 4 30.11 22.22 -5.45
C LEU A 4 28.99 22.76 -4.55
N SER A 5 27.76 22.62 -5.02
CA SER A 5 26.54 22.53 -4.20
C SER A 5 25.46 21.98 -5.14
N LEU A 6 25.44 20.66 -5.35
CA LEU A 6 24.68 19.67 -4.58
C LEU A 6 23.19 19.96 -4.53
N LEU A 7 22.43 18.90 -4.85
CA LEU A 7 21.00 18.71 -4.67
C LEU A 7 20.13 19.30 -5.78
N LEU A 8 20.10 18.60 -6.91
CA LEU A 8 18.80 18.26 -7.50
C LEU A 8 18.03 17.48 -6.42
N GLY A 9 17.37 18.21 -5.51
CA GLY A 9 16.30 17.66 -4.70
C GLY A 9 15.16 17.31 -5.65
N ALA A 10 15.19 16.11 -6.21
CA ALA A 10 14.01 15.47 -6.78
C ALA A 10 13.11 15.06 -5.62
N ALA A 11 12.45 16.05 -5.02
CA ALA A 11 11.42 15.85 -4.01
C ALA A 11 10.42 17.00 -4.17
N ALA A 12 9.71 17.01 -5.30
CA ALA A 12 8.54 17.86 -5.51
C ALA A 12 7.77 17.34 -6.74
N GLY A 13 7.03 16.26 -6.55
CA GLY A 13 6.05 15.77 -7.52
C GLY A 13 5.08 14.92 -6.72
N VAL A 14 3.87 15.41 -6.53
CA VAL A 14 2.79 14.64 -5.91
C VAL A 14 2.64 13.34 -6.71
N ASN A 15 2.82 12.20 -6.04
CA ASN A 15 2.74 10.88 -6.66
C ASN A 15 1.33 10.68 -7.22
N ALA A 16 1.21 10.49 -8.53
CA ALA A 16 -0.07 10.25 -9.17
C ALA A 16 -0.27 8.76 -9.36
N PHE A 17 -0.75 8.09 -8.30
CA PHE A 17 -1.32 6.77 -8.43
C PHE A 17 -2.78 6.86 -8.92
N ALA A 18 -3.20 5.87 -9.68
CA ALA A 18 -4.54 5.74 -10.23
C ALA A 18 -5.22 4.47 -9.72
N GLY A 19 -6.47 4.28 -10.11
CA GLY A 19 -7.28 3.15 -9.64
C GLY A 19 -7.75 3.29 -8.20
N ARG A 20 -8.66 2.39 -7.82
CA ARG A 20 -9.17 2.14 -6.47
C ARG A 20 -10.04 0.91 -6.57
N GLU A 21 -9.96 -0.01 -5.61
CA GLU A 21 -10.81 -1.21 -5.56
C GLU A 21 -10.66 -2.14 -6.79
N LEU A 22 -9.54 -2.00 -7.51
CA LEU A 22 -9.14 -2.90 -8.58
C LEU A 22 -8.69 -4.23 -7.98
N ILE A 23 -9.24 -5.34 -8.46
CA ILE A 23 -8.89 -6.68 -7.98
C ILE A 23 -8.21 -7.54 -9.05
N GLU A 24 -8.39 -7.18 -10.32
CA GLU A 24 -8.00 -8.01 -11.45
C GLU A 24 -7.71 -7.11 -12.66
N VAL A 25 -6.70 -7.49 -13.44
CA VAL A 25 -6.37 -6.83 -14.71
C VAL A 25 -6.31 -7.87 -15.82
N ASN A 26 -7.09 -7.63 -16.87
CA ASN A 26 -7.02 -8.41 -18.10
C ASN A 26 -5.84 -7.92 -18.93
N VAL A 27 -4.94 -8.83 -19.27
CA VAL A 27 -3.75 -8.54 -20.08
C VAL A 27 -4.05 -8.74 -21.56
N THR A 28 -4.71 -9.86 -21.87
CA THR A 28 -5.20 -10.24 -23.20
C THR A 28 -6.45 -11.12 -23.01
N ASP A 29 -7.08 -11.52 -24.12
CA ASP A 29 -8.22 -12.43 -24.08
C ASP A 29 -7.89 -13.70 -23.28
N GLY A 30 -8.68 -13.97 -22.23
CA GLY A 30 -8.51 -15.12 -21.33
C GLY A 30 -7.27 -15.11 -20.43
N VAL A 31 -6.44 -14.06 -20.43
CA VAL A 31 -5.25 -13.96 -19.57
C VAL A 31 -5.35 -12.74 -18.67
N HIS A 32 -5.27 -12.95 -17.35
CA HIS A 32 -5.37 -11.88 -16.36
C HIS A 32 -4.39 -12.12 -15.21
N PHE A 33 -4.27 -11.14 -14.32
CA PHE A 33 -3.61 -11.30 -13.03
C PHE A 33 -4.43 -10.66 -11.92
N CYS A 34 -4.22 -11.16 -10.71
CA CYS A 34 -4.81 -10.61 -9.49
C CYS A 34 -3.92 -9.53 -8.92
N VAL A 35 -4.57 -8.47 -8.44
CA VAL A 35 -3.87 -7.36 -7.80
C VAL A 35 -3.54 -7.76 -6.35
N ASP A 36 -2.25 -7.98 -6.09
CA ASP A 36 -1.74 -8.33 -4.76
C ASP A 36 -0.28 -7.88 -4.60
N SER A 37 -0.05 -6.57 -4.41
CA SER A 37 1.27 -5.97 -4.16
C SER A 37 2.38 -6.47 -5.09
N CYS A 38 2.04 -6.56 -6.37
CA CYS A 38 2.87 -7.11 -7.42
C CYS A 38 3.04 -6.10 -8.55
N HIS A 39 4.02 -6.30 -9.42
CA HIS A 39 4.23 -5.44 -10.58
C HIS A 39 4.00 -6.18 -11.90
N TYR A 40 3.51 -5.47 -12.90
CA TYR A 40 3.43 -5.96 -14.27
C TYR A 40 3.90 -4.87 -15.23
N LYS A 41 4.89 -5.19 -16.09
CA LYS A 41 5.47 -4.27 -17.09
C LYS A 41 5.82 -2.87 -16.54
N GLY A 42 6.43 -2.82 -15.36
CA GLY A 42 6.88 -1.56 -14.73
C GLY A 42 5.77 -0.76 -14.04
N VAL A 43 4.61 -1.36 -13.79
CA VAL A 43 3.52 -0.77 -12.99
C VAL A 43 3.34 -1.60 -11.73
N LEU A 44 3.41 -0.98 -10.57
CA LEU A 44 3.05 -1.59 -9.28
C LEU A 44 1.53 -1.56 -9.11
N PHE A 45 0.97 -2.64 -8.59
CA PHE A 45 -0.42 -2.77 -8.17
C PHE A 45 -0.46 -3.07 -6.67
N SER A 46 -0.94 -2.13 -5.87
CA SER A 46 -1.10 -2.28 -4.41
C SER A 46 -2.25 -3.20 -4.06
N GLU A 47 -2.23 -3.80 -2.87
CA GLU A 47 -3.33 -4.65 -2.37
C GLU A 47 -4.70 -3.94 -2.31
N LYS A 48 -4.73 -2.60 -2.26
CA LYS A 48 -5.99 -1.82 -2.25
C LYS A 48 -6.52 -1.51 -3.66
N GLY A 49 -5.82 -1.97 -4.69
CA GLY A 49 -6.23 -1.75 -6.08
C GLY A 49 -5.84 -0.38 -6.65
N HIS A 50 -4.91 0.33 -6.01
CA HIS A 50 -4.22 1.47 -6.62
C HIS A 50 -3.02 0.98 -7.43
N TYR A 51 -2.60 1.77 -8.42
CA TYR A 51 -1.44 1.46 -9.23
C TYR A 51 -0.68 2.71 -9.67
N CYS A 52 0.63 2.56 -9.84
CA CYS A 52 1.59 3.62 -10.15
C CYS A 52 2.79 3.04 -10.92
N PRO A 53 3.64 3.87 -11.53
CA PRO A 53 4.94 3.43 -12.01
C PRO A 53 5.73 2.73 -10.90
N ILE A 54 6.45 1.66 -11.23
CA ILE A 54 7.20 0.87 -10.24
C ILE A 54 8.29 1.70 -9.54
N GLU A 55 8.76 2.77 -10.16
CA GLU A 55 9.72 3.71 -9.57
C GLU A 55 9.11 4.55 -8.43
N GLU A 56 7.78 4.61 -8.34
CA GLU A 56 7.03 5.26 -7.25
C GLU A 56 6.61 4.25 -6.16
N ALA A 57 7.09 3.00 -6.26
CA ALA A 57 6.89 2.00 -5.24
C ALA A 57 7.60 2.38 -3.94
N VAL A 58 6.91 2.23 -2.82
CA VAL A 58 7.46 2.41 -1.48
C VAL A 58 7.27 1.15 -0.66
N ARG A 59 8.07 1.02 0.40
CA ARG A 59 7.95 -0.06 1.36
C ARG A 59 7.03 0.36 2.50
N VAL A 60 5.98 -0.42 2.76
CA VAL A 60 5.15 -0.27 3.97
C VAL A 60 5.91 -0.85 5.16
N VAL A 61 6.07 -0.04 6.19
CA VAL A 61 6.77 -0.39 7.43
C VAL A 61 5.91 0.00 8.63
N ASP A 62 6.19 -0.61 9.77
CA ASP A 62 5.61 -0.16 11.03
C ASP A 62 6.06 1.29 11.35
N LYS A 63 5.31 2.00 12.20
CA LYS A 63 5.65 3.38 12.62
C LYS A 63 7.04 3.51 13.26
N ASP A 64 7.62 2.43 13.76
CA ASP A 64 8.99 2.40 14.29
C ASP A 64 10.06 2.15 13.21
N GLY A 65 9.65 2.03 11.95
CA GLY A 65 10.50 1.77 10.78
C GLY A 65 10.84 0.30 10.55
N SER A 66 10.33 -0.62 11.38
CA SER A 66 10.54 -2.05 11.19
C SER A 66 9.69 -2.63 10.05
N ASP A 67 10.20 -3.67 9.41
CA ASP A 67 9.52 -4.28 8.27
C ASP A 67 8.16 -4.87 8.67
N SER A 68 7.12 -4.51 7.92
CA SER A 68 5.79 -5.12 8.04
C SER A 68 5.84 -6.58 7.57
N PHE A 69 5.10 -7.44 8.27
CA PHE A 69 4.89 -8.84 7.87
C PHE A 69 3.95 -8.98 6.67
N TYR A 70 3.11 -7.98 6.41
CA TYR A 70 2.10 -7.98 5.34
C TYR A 70 2.51 -7.09 4.17
N ALA A 71 2.20 -7.56 2.96
CA ALA A 71 2.21 -6.90 1.66
C ALA A 71 3.13 -5.65 1.58
N PRO A 72 4.42 -5.83 1.29
CA PRO A 72 5.43 -4.82 1.62
C PRO A 72 5.43 -3.60 0.71
N TYR A 73 4.64 -3.56 -0.38
CA TYR A 73 4.76 -2.52 -1.40
C TYR A 73 3.43 -1.87 -1.74
N GLN A 74 3.45 -0.54 -1.82
CA GLN A 74 2.33 0.26 -2.28
C GLN A 74 2.82 1.46 -3.08
N CYS A 75 1.89 2.24 -3.63
CA CYS A 75 2.23 3.50 -4.25
C CYS A 75 2.50 4.57 -3.21
N ALA A 76 3.52 5.40 -3.44
CA ALA A 76 3.89 6.47 -2.51
C ALA A 76 2.72 7.45 -2.26
N GLY A 77 2.47 7.78 -1.00
CA GLY A 77 1.38 8.68 -0.60
C GLY A 77 -0.01 8.04 -0.59
N GLU A 78 -0.13 6.74 -0.86
CA GLU A 78 -1.36 6.00 -0.63
C GLU A 78 -1.72 6.01 0.87
N GLU A 79 -3.00 6.17 1.20
CA GLU A 79 -3.45 6.23 2.59
C GLU A 79 -3.09 4.93 3.32
N LEU A 80 -2.36 5.05 4.43
CA LEU A 80 -1.93 3.92 5.24
C LEU A 80 -2.82 3.76 6.48
N PRO A 81 -3.08 2.52 6.93
CA PRO A 81 -3.73 2.31 8.22
C PRO A 81 -2.89 2.86 9.38
N ASP A 82 -3.54 3.18 10.49
CA ASP A 82 -2.85 3.60 11.69
C ASP A 82 -1.89 2.54 12.20
N GLY A 83 -0.66 2.96 12.46
CA GLY A 83 0.40 2.05 12.90
C GLY A 83 1.46 1.81 11.84
N PHE A 84 1.18 2.20 10.59
CA PHE A 84 2.10 2.07 9.47
C PHE A 84 2.62 3.44 9.00
N THR A 85 3.74 3.39 8.32
CA THR A 85 4.30 4.47 7.52
C THR A 85 4.97 3.87 6.28
N GLU A 86 5.48 4.71 5.40
CA GLU A 86 6.18 4.31 4.20
C GLU A 86 7.63 4.79 4.22
N ARG A 87 8.50 4.05 3.56
CA ARG A 87 9.86 4.48 3.24
C ARG A 87 10.20 4.13 1.81
N GLN A 88 11.21 4.80 1.27
CA GLN A 88 11.77 4.46 -0.02
C GLN A 88 12.37 3.04 0.00
N LEU A 89 12.38 2.41 -1.16
CA LEU A 89 12.99 1.10 -1.36
C LEU A 89 14.51 1.21 -1.18
N HIS A 90 15.10 0.21 -0.52
CA HIS A 90 16.55 0.03 -0.49
C HIS A 90 17.02 -0.74 -1.73
N ASP A 91 18.32 -0.66 -2.01
CA ASP A 91 18.94 -1.39 -3.13
C ASP A 91 18.65 -2.90 -3.02
N GLY A 92 18.07 -3.45 -4.09
CA GLY A 92 17.69 -4.85 -4.19
C GLY A 92 16.28 -5.19 -3.68
N GLU A 93 15.60 -4.26 -2.99
CA GLU A 93 14.17 -4.39 -2.71
C GLU A 93 13.38 -4.13 -4.00
N LYS A 94 12.51 -5.08 -4.35
CA LYS A 94 11.60 -4.93 -5.47
C LYS A 94 10.30 -5.68 -5.21
N PRO A 95 9.15 -5.15 -5.67
CA PRO A 95 7.91 -5.91 -5.74
C PRO A 95 8.10 -7.19 -6.57
N LEU A 96 7.28 -8.20 -6.30
CA LEU A 96 7.27 -9.42 -7.10
C LEU A 96 6.53 -9.18 -8.41
N GLU A 97 6.87 -9.91 -9.45
CA GLU A 97 6.12 -9.87 -10.71
C GLU A 97 4.75 -10.54 -10.53
N CYS A 98 3.69 -9.93 -11.06
CA CYS A 98 2.35 -10.47 -10.99
C CYS A 98 2.25 -11.80 -11.75
N ALA A 99 1.71 -12.82 -11.10
CA ALA A 99 1.45 -14.11 -11.73
C ALA A 99 0.24 -13.99 -12.65
N THR A 100 0.44 -14.21 -13.95
CA THR A 100 -0.66 -14.28 -14.91
C THR A 100 -1.29 -15.67 -14.91
N THR A 101 -2.61 -15.72 -15.03
CA THR A 101 -3.40 -16.95 -15.06
C THR A 101 -4.47 -16.90 -16.15
N THR A 102 -4.96 -18.08 -16.51
CA THR A 102 -6.14 -18.26 -17.38
C THR A 102 -7.35 -18.80 -16.61
N THR A 103 -7.20 -19.05 -15.31
CA THR A 103 -8.28 -19.53 -14.43
C THR A 103 -9.12 -18.35 -13.98
N GLU A 104 -10.44 -18.41 -14.15
CA GLU A 104 -11.32 -17.29 -13.82
C GLU A 104 -11.28 -16.87 -12.35
N GLY A 105 -11.11 -15.56 -12.15
CA GLY A 105 -11.44 -14.86 -10.92
C GLY A 105 -10.33 -14.81 -9.89
N CYS A 106 -10.21 -13.65 -9.27
CA CYS A 106 -9.30 -13.42 -8.17
C CYS A 106 -9.90 -13.73 -6.80
N GLU A 107 -9.12 -14.42 -5.96
CA GLU A 107 -9.43 -14.53 -4.54
C GLU A 107 -9.30 -13.14 -3.90
N VAL A 108 -10.40 -12.66 -3.32
CA VAL A 108 -10.43 -11.36 -2.66
C VAL A 108 -10.29 -11.59 -1.15
N PRO A 109 -9.27 -10.99 -0.50
CA PRO A 109 -9.15 -11.02 0.95
C PRO A 109 -10.45 -10.62 1.64
N ALA A 110 -10.74 -11.26 2.78
CA ALA A 110 -12.02 -11.08 3.47
C ALA A 110 -12.34 -9.62 3.84
N TYR A 111 -11.30 -8.79 4.07
CA TYR A 111 -11.44 -7.39 4.43
C TYR A 111 -11.81 -6.47 3.24
N LEU A 112 -11.67 -6.95 1.99
CA LEU A 112 -12.15 -6.28 0.78
C LEU A 112 -13.55 -6.78 0.34
N ARG A 113 -14.14 -7.76 1.05
CA ARG A 113 -15.49 -8.24 0.75
C ARG A 113 -16.53 -7.14 0.99
N GLY A 114 -17.25 -6.77 -0.07
CA GLY A 114 -18.29 -5.73 -0.05
C GLY A 114 -17.90 -4.44 -0.78
N LEU A 115 -16.63 -4.27 -1.15
CA LEU A 115 -16.19 -3.22 -2.05
C LEU A 115 -16.55 -3.58 -3.50
N LYS A 116 -16.76 -2.56 -4.34
CA LYS A 116 -17.08 -2.78 -5.76
C LYS A 116 -15.82 -3.27 -6.45
N LYS A 117 -15.77 -4.58 -6.66
CA LYS A 117 -14.74 -5.25 -7.45
C LYS A 117 -14.68 -4.61 -8.84
N LYS A 118 -13.55 -4.00 -9.17
CA LYS A 118 -13.27 -3.53 -10.53
C LYS A 118 -12.28 -4.49 -11.20
N THR A 119 -12.61 -4.89 -12.42
CA THR A 119 -11.67 -5.48 -13.39
C THR A 119 -11.51 -4.47 -14.51
N ILE A 120 -10.28 -4.27 -15.00
CA ILE A 120 -10.01 -3.39 -16.14
C ILE A 120 -9.06 -4.07 -17.12
N GLU A 121 -9.03 -3.58 -18.36
CA GLU A 121 -8.04 -3.99 -19.34
C GLU A 121 -6.69 -3.30 -19.07
N TRP A 122 -5.59 -3.98 -19.38
CA TRP A 122 -4.24 -3.43 -19.27
C TRP A 122 -4.08 -2.14 -20.09
N SER A 123 -4.78 -2.03 -21.23
CA SER A 123 -4.80 -0.80 -22.02
C SER A 123 -5.37 0.39 -21.23
N GLU A 124 -6.36 0.18 -20.37
CA GLU A 124 -6.93 1.22 -19.51
C GLU A 124 -5.92 1.68 -18.47
N VAL A 125 -5.18 0.76 -17.84
CA VAL A 125 -4.07 1.09 -16.91
C VAL A 125 -3.08 2.03 -17.58
N VAL A 126 -2.64 1.69 -18.80
CA VAL A 126 -1.67 2.49 -19.55
C VAL A 126 -2.22 3.88 -19.86
N GLU A 127 -3.50 4.00 -20.22
CA GLU A 127 -4.12 5.29 -20.51
C GLU A 127 -4.36 6.13 -19.26
N GLU A 128 -4.77 5.54 -18.13
CA GLU A 128 -4.92 6.25 -16.85
C GLU A 128 -3.58 6.81 -16.36
N LEU A 129 -2.49 6.03 -16.43
CA LEU A 129 -1.16 6.49 -16.03
C LEU A 129 -0.61 7.59 -16.95
N LYS A 130 -0.89 7.55 -18.25
CA LYS A 130 -0.52 8.65 -19.17
C LYS A 130 -1.24 9.95 -18.80
N LYS A 131 -2.52 9.86 -18.46
CA LYS A 131 -3.32 11.04 -18.06
C LYS A 131 -2.83 11.63 -16.75
N ALA A 132 -2.54 10.78 -15.76
CA ALA A 132 -1.97 11.18 -14.48
C ALA A 132 -0.67 11.99 -14.66
N LYS A 133 0.29 11.45 -15.43
CA LYS A 133 1.56 12.16 -15.74
C LYS A 133 1.37 13.49 -16.46
N ALA A 134 0.34 13.60 -17.31
CA ALA A 134 0.05 14.85 -18.01
C ALA A 134 -0.52 15.94 -17.07
N GLN A 135 -1.26 15.54 -16.02
CA GLN A 135 -1.84 16.46 -15.04
C GLN A 135 -0.80 17.00 -14.04
N ASP A 136 0.18 16.19 -13.67
CA ASP A 136 1.29 16.62 -12.81
C ASP A 136 2.20 17.64 -13.49
N ALA A 137 2.38 17.54 -14.80
CA ALA A 137 3.18 18.51 -15.58
C ALA A 137 2.57 19.93 -15.61
N GLN A 138 1.30 20.10 -15.21
CA GLN A 138 0.59 21.39 -15.18
C GLN A 138 0.36 21.95 -13.78
N SER A 139 0.77 21.28 -12.70
CA SER A 139 0.40 21.67 -11.33
C SER A 139 1.60 21.84 -10.39
N SER A 140 1.72 23.01 -9.74
CA SER A 140 2.66 23.29 -8.64
C SER A 140 2.18 24.50 -7.80
N PRO A 141 2.42 24.63 -6.48
CA PRO A 141 2.71 23.62 -5.46
C PRO A 141 1.68 23.55 -4.30
N GLU A 142 1.70 22.38 -3.65
CA GLU A 142 1.34 22.01 -2.27
C GLU A 142 0.09 22.58 -1.58
N LYS A 143 -0.80 21.66 -1.18
CA LYS A 143 -1.76 21.86 -0.10
C LYS A 143 -1.24 21.14 1.15
N PRO A 144 -1.13 21.82 2.31
CA PRO A 144 -0.69 21.17 3.54
C PRO A 144 -1.71 20.12 3.97
N SER A 145 -1.23 18.93 4.28
CA SER A 145 -2.03 17.86 4.86
C SER A 145 -2.44 18.25 6.30
N PRO A 146 -3.74 18.21 6.67
CA PRO A 146 -4.16 18.56 8.00
C PRO A 146 -3.77 17.44 8.98
N ALA A 147 -2.99 17.78 10.00
CA ALA A 147 -2.78 16.92 11.16
C ALA A 147 -4.12 16.71 11.88
N LEU A 148 -4.74 15.55 11.69
CA LEU A 148 -5.96 15.19 12.39
C LEU A 148 -5.59 14.62 13.77
N LYS A 149 -6.05 15.30 14.83
CA LYS A 149 -5.97 14.78 16.20
C LYS A 149 -7.00 13.67 16.34
N GLU A 150 -6.54 12.43 16.52
CA GLU A 150 -7.46 11.29 16.65
C GLU A 150 -8.07 11.14 18.05
N PRO A 151 -9.36 10.76 18.15
CA PRO A 151 -9.95 10.20 19.36
C PRO A 151 -9.39 8.80 19.65
N VAL A 152 -9.43 8.39 20.92
CA VAL A 152 -8.85 7.12 21.40
C VAL A 152 -9.52 5.91 20.72
N ASN A 153 -8.84 5.31 19.75
CA ASN A 153 -9.32 4.11 19.07
C ASN A 153 -8.87 2.83 19.83
N CYS A 154 -9.71 2.31 20.72
CA CYS A 154 -9.35 1.11 21.49
C CYS A 154 -9.18 -0.17 20.67
N ALA A 155 -9.69 -0.23 19.44
CA ALA A 155 -9.41 -1.35 18.54
C ALA A 155 -7.94 -1.35 18.09
N LEU A 156 -7.33 -0.16 17.96
CA LEU A 156 -5.92 0.00 17.61
C LEU A 156 -5.00 -0.54 18.71
N GLU A 157 -5.31 -0.27 19.98
CA GLU A 157 -4.57 -0.82 21.12
C GLU A 157 -4.66 -2.36 21.17
N GLY A 158 -5.81 -2.92 20.80
CA GLY A 158 -5.98 -4.36 20.60
C GLY A 158 -5.11 -4.94 19.51
N SER A 159 -5.10 -4.28 18.34
CA SER A 159 -4.31 -4.70 17.18
C SER A 159 -2.81 -4.71 17.50
N LYS A 160 -2.30 -3.65 18.14
CA LYS A 160 -0.89 -3.54 18.55
C LYS A 160 -0.49 -4.67 19.52
N ALA A 161 -1.33 -4.97 20.51
CA ALA A 161 -1.05 -6.03 21.47
C ALA A 161 -1.06 -7.42 20.81
N PHE A 162 -1.99 -7.67 19.89
CA PHE A 162 -2.04 -8.89 19.08
C PHE A 162 -0.77 -9.05 18.24
N GLN A 163 -0.37 -8.01 17.51
CA GLN A 163 0.80 -8.01 16.64
C GLN A 163 2.10 -8.20 17.43
N LYS A 164 2.25 -7.51 18.57
CA LYS A 164 3.39 -7.70 19.48
C LYS A 164 3.50 -9.14 19.95
N CYS A 165 2.38 -9.75 20.33
CA CYS A 165 2.33 -11.16 20.73
C CYS A 165 2.81 -12.08 19.60
N GLN A 166 2.42 -11.84 18.35
CA GLN A 166 2.88 -12.65 17.21
C GLN A 166 4.39 -12.54 16.97
N LYS A 167 4.96 -11.34 17.10
CA LYS A 167 6.40 -11.08 16.94
C LYS A 167 7.27 -11.80 17.98
N GLU A 168 6.72 -12.15 19.15
CA GLU A 168 7.43 -12.87 20.22
C GLU A 168 7.50 -14.41 20.01
N ASN A 169 7.17 -14.89 18.81
CA ASN A 169 7.63 -16.13 18.19
C ASN A 169 7.27 -17.48 18.85
N LYS A 170 6.25 -17.57 19.72
CA LYS A 170 5.62 -18.85 20.19
C LYS A 170 4.11 -18.88 20.56
N PRO A 171 3.31 -17.81 20.52
CA PRO A 171 1.88 -17.92 20.83
C PRO A 171 1.02 -18.27 19.60
N THR A 172 0.03 -19.15 19.78
CA THR A 172 -0.99 -19.43 18.76
C THR A 172 -1.84 -18.19 18.51
N PHE A 173 -2.52 -18.11 17.36
CA PHE A 173 -3.49 -17.05 17.06
C PHE A 173 -4.43 -16.77 18.25
N SER A 174 -4.95 -17.81 18.90
CA SER A 174 -5.83 -17.70 20.07
C SER A 174 -5.21 -16.90 21.22
N LYS A 175 -3.92 -17.13 21.52
CA LYS A 175 -3.21 -16.44 22.61
C LYS A 175 -3.00 -14.97 22.28
N CYS A 176 -2.64 -14.66 21.03
CA CYS A 176 -2.51 -13.26 20.61
C CYS A 176 -3.86 -12.55 20.54
N ASN A 177 -4.91 -13.26 20.14
CA ASN A 177 -6.27 -12.73 20.14
C ASN A 177 -6.73 -12.37 21.56
N GLU A 178 -6.39 -13.19 22.56
CA GLU A 178 -6.65 -12.87 23.96
C GLU A 178 -5.90 -11.62 24.43
N GLU A 179 -4.61 -11.48 24.09
CA GLU A 179 -3.83 -10.28 24.43
C GLU A 179 -4.39 -9.01 23.74
N GLY A 180 -4.80 -9.12 22.48
CA GLY A 180 -5.49 -8.05 21.78
C GLY A 180 -6.80 -7.66 22.48
N LEU A 181 -7.65 -8.63 22.80
CA LEU A 181 -8.92 -8.37 23.50
C LEU A 181 -8.72 -7.78 24.90
N LYS A 182 -7.66 -8.15 25.63
CA LYS A 182 -7.29 -7.52 26.91
C LYS A 182 -6.92 -6.06 26.72
N ALA A 183 -6.11 -5.73 25.72
CA ALA A 183 -5.72 -4.34 25.44
C ALA A 183 -6.93 -3.47 25.02
N VAL A 184 -7.86 -4.02 24.22
CA VAL A 184 -9.14 -3.33 23.91
C VAL A 184 -9.92 -3.03 25.18
N LYS A 185 -10.08 -4.02 26.07
CA LYS A 185 -10.82 -3.86 27.33
C LYS A 185 -10.16 -2.84 28.26
N ALA A 186 -8.83 -2.90 28.40
CA ALA A 186 -8.07 -1.96 29.23
C ALA A 186 -8.15 -0.53 28.70
N CYS A 187 -8.12 -0.35 27.37
CA CYS A 187 -8.31 0.97 26.76
C CYS A 187 -9.72 1.52 27.00
N ARG A 188 -10.76 0.69 26.91
CA ARG A 188 -12.16 1.10 27.16
C ARG A 188 -12.48 1.42 28.63
N GLN A 189 -11.58 1.07 29.54
CA GLN A 189 -11.69 1.34 30.97
C GLN A 189 -10.87 2.56 31.43
N LYS A 190 -10.13 3.20 30.51
CA LYS A 190 -9.44 4.47 30.71
C LYS A 190 -10.31 5.63 30.24
#